data_AF-A0A352F751-F1
#
_entry.id   AF-A0A352F751-F1
#
_cell.length_a   1.000
_cell.length_b   1.000
_cell.length_c   1.000
_cell.angle_alpha   90.00
_cell.angle_beta   90.00
_cell.angle_gamma   90.00
#
_symmetry.space_group_name_H-M   'P 1'
#
loop_
_entity.id
_entity.type
_entity.pdbx_description
1 polymer ?
#
loop_
_entity_poly.entity_id
_entity_poly.type
_entity_poly.pdbx_seq_one_letter_code
_entity_poly.pdbx_strand_id
1 'polypeptide(L)'
;MNIEIEVNGQIIKARKGEMLLDALKTNGIHVPTLCHLEGFKPSGACRICVVEAEGRQDLIPACSFPAEEWMKIRTHSSRVIKARRTILELLLSCHTGGCLYCDRNQTCELQLLASELNVGEHRFSAGRKRKKMDTTSQAVQRDPSKCVLCGRCVRVCEEVEEVAALDFLRRGSRTEVGTVLDKGLNYSSCVNCGQCILVCPSGALQDKSNVEPAIQALQDPKNYAVAIIDPALKISLSEQFGYRAGQEFTSLLATALRRIGFKKVYSSAWGNEFETGLLVTGFQKKLDEKHEGPLFTATCPSFVRYLQQNRQDLLPSLISVRPGRQIMTHLLKTMLSAQNNLPASGIHVFYLTACTAAKGELHTTDRMIHPSFYPDIVLTTREVYKLIRLFGMQIDKLNPEYHEDLFGTDVRSGYLHAQSGGSLEAAIRILQARKPGLVIQADKLARLKGSKEVKECSFALDGDSIHVAAISGLSQFESWMKESRSKKKQTHLVEVMACPYGCINGGGQPVGVSDRNLKVRSKAVAEMDELYSGVEPRGSVIVPFDFQWGENDLNVEYAGRSIIR
;
A
#
# COMPACT_ATOMS: atom_id res chain seq x y z
N MET A 1 5.61 5.78 36.24
CA MET A 1 5.48 6.86 37.23
C MET A 1 4.87 8.06 36.51
N ASN A 2 3.76 8.57 37.00
CA ASN A 2 3.16 9.79 36.45
C ASN A 2 3.79 11.00 37.16
N ILE A 3 4.03 12.05 36.39
CA ILE A 3 4.53 13.35 36.82
C ILE A 3 3.49 14.40 36.45
N GLU A 4 3.50 15.50 37.18
CA GLU A 4 2.64 16.66 36.89
C GLU A 4 3.51 17.76 36.28
N ILE A 5 3.05 18.35 35.19
CA ILE A 5 3.72 19.48 34.53
C ILE A 5 2.71 20.60 34.29
N GLU A 6 3.18 21.85 34.33
CA GLU A 6 2.33 23.02 34.10
C GLU A 6 2.38 23.39 32.62
N VAL A 7 1.24 23.42 31.93
CA VAL A 7 1.15 23.80 30.52
C VAL A 7 0.07 24.85 30.34
N ASN A 8 0.43 26.02 29.81
CA ASN A 8 -0.47 27.16 29.63
C ASN A 8 -1.26 27.53 30.92
N GLY A 9 -0.63 27.38 32.10
CA GLY A 9 -1.26 27.63 33.40
C GLY A 9 -2.16 26.51 33.93
N GLN A 10 -2.24 25.36 33.24
CA GLN A 10 -2.98 24.18 33.69
C GLN A 10 -2.03 23.05 34.05
N ILE A 11 -2.29 22.35 35.15
CA ILE A 11 -1.54 21.16 35.53
C ILE A 11 -2.05 19.98 34.70
N ILE A 12 -1.16 19.32 33.98
CA ILE A 12 -1.47 18.11 33.20
C ILE A 12 -0.65 16.93 33.70
N LYS A 13 -1.17 15.72 33.48
CA LYS A 13 -0.49 14.48 33.84
C LYS A 13 0.30 13.96 32.66
N ALA A 14 1.57 13.68 32.90
CA ALA A 14 2.49 13.08 31.94
C ALA A 14 3.14 11.82 32.53
N ARG A 15 3.58 10.88 31.71
CA ARG A 15 4.43 9.77 32.15
C ARG A 15 5.88 10.22 32.16
N LYS A 16 6.61 9.91 33.23
CA LYS A 16 8.03 10.26 33.35
C LYS A 16 8.82 9.69 32.16
N GLY A 17 9.50 10.57 31.41
CA GLY A 17 10.31 10.20 30.26
C GLY A 17 9.55 10.03 28.93
N GLU A 18 8.23 10.21 28.90
CA GLU A 18 7.50 10.30 27.62
C GLU A 18 7.85 11.59 26.89
N MET A 19 7.75 11.61 25.55
CA MET A 19 8.03 12.82 24.79
C MET A 19 6.95 13.88 25.07
N LEU A 20 7.37 15.13 25.23
CA LEU A 20 6.48 16.24 25.57
C LEU A 20 5.33 16.39 24.57
N LEU A 21 5.58 16.17 23.28
CA LEU A 21 4.52 16.16 22.25
C LEU A 21 3.41 15.14 22.55
N ASP A 22 3.76 13.93 22.98
CA ASP A 22 2.80 12.86 23.27
C ASP A 22 2.01 13.16 24.56
N ALA A 23 2.70 13.71 25.57
CA ALA A 23 2.08 14.20 26.80
C ALA A 23 1.02 15.29 26.49
N LEU A 24 1.39 16.27 25.67
CA LEU A 24 0.51 17.36 25.25
C LEU A 24 -0.69 16.83 24.46
N LYS A 25 -0.45 15.95 23.49
CA LYS A 25 -1.49 15.33 22.65
C LYS A 25 -2.51 14.55 23.48
N THR A 26 -2.04 13.77 24.45
CA THR A 26 -2.91 12.94 25.33
C THR A 26 -3.79 13.80 26.22
N ASN A 27 -3.35 15.01 26.58
CA ASN A 27 -4.10 15.98 27.36
C ASN A 27 -4.90 16.98 26.50
N GLY A 28 -5.09 16.69 25.20
CA GLY A 28 -5.91 17.51 24.31
C GLY A 28 -5.26 18.81 23.83
N ILE A 29 -3.95 18.99 24.06
CA ILE A 29 -3.21 20.18 23.64
C ILE A 29 -2.56 19.91 22.29
N HIS A 30 -3.04 20.62 21.26
CA HIS A 30 -2.49 20.51 19.91
C HIS A 30 -1.18 21.30 19.79
N VAL A 31 -0.13 20.63 19.29
CA VAL A 31 1.11 21.26 18.84
C VAL A 31 1.37 20.78 17.42
N PRO A 32 1.49 21.69 16.43
CA PRO A 32 1.68 21.30 15.05
C PRO A 32 3.03 20.60 14.85
N THR A 33 3.08 19.67 13.89
CA THR A 33 4.31 18.97 13.51
C THR A 33 4.39 18.84 11.99
N LEU A 34 5.58 18.55 11.46
CA LEU A 34 5.77 18.36 10.02
C LEU A 34 6.73 17.20 9.69
N CYS A 35 7.91 17.16 10.31
CA CYS A 35 8.87 16.05 10.12
C CYS A 35 8.68 14.90 11.10
N HIS A 36 7.77 15.05 12.07
CA HIS A 36 7.46 13.98 13.02
C HIS A 36 6.71 12.86 12.31
N LEU A 37 7.06 11.63 12.64
CA LEU A 37 6.41 10.41 12.19
C LEU A 37 6.13 9.54 13.41
N GLU A 38 4.88 9.10 13.55
CA GLU A 38 4.47 8.20 14.62
C GLU A 38 5.19 6.85 14.48
N GLY A 39 5.67 6.30 15.59
CA GLY A 39 6.46 5.06 15.60
C GLY A 39 7.95 5.22 15.28
N PHE A 40 8.40 6.42 14.89
CA PHE A 40 9.80 6.69 14.57
C PHE A 40 10.51 7.47 15.67
N LYS A 41 11.83 7.28 15.80
CA LYS A 41 12.66 8.14 16.66
C LYS A 41 12.49 9.62 16.26
N PRO A 42 12.23 10.55 17.20
CA PRO A 42 12.03 11.94 16.85
C PRO A 42 13.28 12.59 16.24
N SER A 43 13.11 13.36 15.15
CA SER A 43 14.22 14.11 14.55
C SER A 43 14.38 15.52 15.12
N GLY A 44 13.28 16.17 15.53
CA GLY A 44 13.30 17.57 15.96
C GLY A 44 13.72 18.57 14.88
N ALA A 45 13.91 18.12 13.63
CA ALA A 45 14.64 18.87 12.61
C ALA A 45 13.83 20.05 12.03
N CYS A 46 12.52 19.87 11.79
CA CYS A 46 11.70 20.92 11.19
C CYS A 46 11.39 22.10 12.13
N ARG A 47 11.55 21.92 13.45
CA ARG A 47 11.26 22.92 14.49
C ARG A 47 9.84 23.51 14.49
N ILE A 48 8.87 22.95 13.78
CA ILE A 48 7.46 23.39 13.86
C ILE A 48 6.87 23.08 15.24
N CYS A 49 7.28 21.98 15.87
CA CYS A 49 6.80 21.54 17.18
C CYS A 49 7.44 22.27 18.38
N VAL A 50 8.03 23.45 18.16
CA VAL A 50 8.70 24.20 19.24
C VAL A 50 7.70 24.71 20.28
N VAL A 51 8.10 24.67 21.54
CA VAL A 51 7.38 25.21 22.70
C VAL A 51 8.36 25.97 23.59
N GLU A 52 7.85 26.87 24.41
CA GLU A 52 8.64 27.65 25.36
C GLU A 52 8.59 27.00 26.74
N ALA A 53 9.75 26.82 27.37
CA ALA A 53 9.86 26.32 28.74
C ALA A 53 10.40 27.45 29.64
N GLU A 54 9.73 27.71 30.76
CA GLU A 54 10.21 28.73 31.70
C GLU A 54 11.60 28.36 32.25
N GLY A 55 12.44 29.38 32.44
CA GLY A 55 13.85 29.20 32.83
C GLY A 55 14.79 28.83 31.68
N ARG A 56 14.28 28.55 30.47
CA ARG A 56 15.13 28.33 29.28
C ARG A 56 15.11 29.52 28.35
N GLN A 57 16.28 29.92 27.90
CA GLN A 57 16.39 30.93 26.86
C GLN A 57 15.99 30.39 25.50
N ASP A 58 16.17 29.11 25.18
CA ASP A 58 15.83 28.55 23.85
C ASP A 58 14.42 27.93 23.81
N LEU A 59 13.80 27.96 22.63
CA LEU A 59 12.59 27.18 22.38
C LEU A 59 12.96 25.71 22.15
N ILE A 60 12.27 24.82 22.84
CA ILE A 60 12.55 23.37 22.80
C ILE A 60 11.58 22.67 21.82
N PRO A 61 12.05 21.69 21.04
CA PRO A 61 11.19 20.88 20.18
C PRO A 61 10.41 19.85 21.00
N ALA A 62 9.09 19.99 21.11
CA ALA A 62 8.27 19.10 21.94
C ALA A 62 8.36 17.63 21.49
N CYS A 63 8.58 17.36 20.19
CA CYS A 63 8.63 15.98 19.69
C CYS A 63 9.84 15.18 20.18
N SER A 64 10.94 15.84 20.56
CA SER A 64 12.20 15.19 20.91
C SER A 64 12.72 15.60 22.29
N PHE A 65 11.86 16.17 23.14
CA PHE A 65 12.20 16.57 24.49
C PHE A 65 11.33 15.78 25.47
N PRO A 66 11.90 15.02 26.43
CA PRO A 66 11.13 14.26 27.41
C PRO A 66 10.43 15.17 28.42
N ALA A 67 9.24 14.81 28.89
CA ALA A 67 8.55 15.54 29.94
C ALA A 67 9.23 15.34 31.31
N GLU A 68 9.44 16.43 32.05
CA GLU A 68 10.04 16.45 33.38
C GLU A 68 9.18 17.27 34.36
N GLU A 69 9.14 16.86 35.62
CA GLU A 69 8.20 17.34 36.65
C GLU A 69 8.29 18.85 36.95
N TRP A 70 9.46 19.45 36.73
CA TRP A 70 9.67 20.89 36.95
C TRP A 70 9.19 21.77 35.78
N MET A 71 8.71 21.18 34.69
CA MET A 71 8.44 21.93 33.47
C MET A 71 7.20 22.81 33.58
N LYS A 72 7.41 24.08 33.23
CA LYS A 72 6.34 25.04 32.92
C LYS A 72 6.41 25.41 31.45
N ILE A 73 5.45 24.96 30.66
CA ILE A 73 5.46 25.05 29.21
C ILE A 73 4.40 26.03 28.71
N ARG A 74 4.79 26.89 27.77
CA ARG A 74 3.90 27.74 27.00
C ARG A 74 3.92 27.29 25.55
N THR A 75 2.78 26.84 25.06
CA THR A 75 2.66 26.25 23.71
C THR A 75 2.34 27.29 22.62
N HIS A 76 1.84 28.46 23.01
CA HIS A 76 1.32 29.52 22.12
C HIS A 76 1.75 30.93 22.56
N SER A 77 2.93 31.08 23.17
CA SER A 77 3.46 32.42 23.45
C SER A 77 3.72 33.19 22.15
N SER A 78 3.79 34.52 22.24
CA SER A 78 4.13 35.39 21.11
C SER A 78 5.45 34.97 20.44
N ARG A 79 6.41 34.51 21.25
CA ARG A 79 7.70 33.99 20.81
C ARG A 79 7.57 32.69 20.02
N VAL A 80 6.80 31.73 20.52
CA VAL A 80 6.56 30.45 19.84
C VAL A 80 5.84 30.65 18.51
N ILE A 81 4.78 31.47 18.50
CA ILE A 81 4.02 31.77 17.27
C ILE A 81 4.91 32.42 16.22
N LYS A 82 5.70 33.43 16.61
CA LYS A 82 6.65 34.12 15.71
C LYS A 82 7.70 33.17 15.15
N ALA A 83 8.23 32.27 15.98
CA ALA A 83 9.19 31.26 15.55
C ALA A 83 8.58 30.30 14.53
N ARG A 84 7.41 29.71 14.82
CA ARG A 84 6.72 28.79 13.91
C ARG A 84 6.39 29.42 12.56
N ARG A 85 5.89 30.66 12.55
CA ARG A 85 5.62 31.43 11.31
C ARG A 85 6.89 31.63 10.49
N THR A 86 7.96 32.09 11.13
CA THR A 86 9.24 32.33 10.46
C THR A 86 9.83 31.04 9.87
N ILE A 87 9.80 29.94 10.63
CA ILE A 87 10.24 28.62 10.17
C ILE A 87 9.42 28.17 8.96
N LEU A 88 8.09 28.30 9.03
CA LEU A 88 7.22 27.87 7.94
C LEU A 88 7.45 28.70 6.67
N GLU A 89 7.62 30.01 6.78
CA GLU A 89 7.97 30.86 5.65
C GLU A 89 9.32 30.50 5.02
N LEU A 90 10.31 30.11 5.83
CA LEU A 90 11.59 29.60 5.30
C LEU A 90 11.41 28.29 4.54
N LEU A 91 10.57 27.37 5.04
CA LEU A 91 10.23 26.13 4.34
C LEU A 91 9.50 26.42 3.02
N LEU A 92 8.55 27.35 3.04
CA LEU A 92 7.80 27.80 1.87
C LEU A 92 8.69 28.53 0.86
N SER A 93 9.76 29.21 1.30
CA SER A 93 10.71 29.85 0.39
C SER A 93 11.42 28.85 -0.53
N CYS A 94 11.50 27.57 -0.13
CA CYS A 94 12.07 26.50 -0.95
C CYS A 94 11.03 25.72 -1.77
N HIS A 95 9.74 26.07 -1.65
CA HIS A 95 8.61 25.40 -2.32
C HIS A 95 8.06 26.29 -3.43
N THR A 96 7.86 25.75 -4.64
CA THR A 96 7.42 26.52 -5.83
C THR A 96 5.97 27.01 -5.84
N GLY A 97 5.27 26.95 -4.71
CA GLY A 97 3.82 27.23 -4.63
C GLY A 97 2.97 26.37 -5.58
N GLY A 98 1.83 26.91 -6.04
CA GLY A 98 0.99 26.30 -7.08
C GLY A 98 -0.05 25.28 -6.59
N CYS A 99 -0.72 25.57 -5.47
CA CYS A 99 -1.69 24.64 -4.86
C CYS A 99 -2.88 24.31 -5.77
N LEU A 100 -3.29 25.21 -6.66
CA LEU A 100 -4.46 25.04 -7.54
C LEU A 100 -4.30 23.88 -8.55
N TYR A 101 -3.06 23.56 -8.91
CA TYR A 101 -2.72 22.51 -9.88
C TYR A 101 -1.93 21.37 -9.22
N CYS A 102 -1.88 21.34 -7.88
CA CYS A 102 -1.18 20.32 -7.13
C CYS A 102 -2.12 19.15 -6.79
N ASP A 103 -1.66 17.92 -7.00
CA ASP A 103 -2.39 16.70 -6.62
C ASP A 103 -2.69 16.59 -5.13
N ARG A 104 -1.93 17.30 -4.30
CA ARG A 104 -2.14 17.37 -2.84
C ARG A 104 -3.02 18.54 -2.42
N ASN A 105 -3.67 19.26 -3.33
CA ASN A 105 -4.59 20.33 -2.96
C ASN A 105 -5.64 19.79 -1.97
N GLN A 106 -5.93 20.54 -0.91
CA GLN A 106 -6.86 20.18 0.18
C GLN A 106 -6.42 18.99 1.06
N THR A 107 -5.31 18.31 0.74
CA THR A 107 -4.77 17.16 1.50
C THR A 107 -3.29 17.33 1.85
N CYS A 108 -2.75 18.54 1.66
CA CYS A 108 -1.37 18.90 1.91
C CYS A 108 -1.19 19.39 3.35
N GLU A 109 -0.41 18.67 4.16
CA GLU A 109 -0.11 19.08 5.54
C GLU A 109 0.59 20.46 5.58
N LEU A 110 1.45 20.76 4.60
CA LEU A 110 2.10 22.07 4.51
C LEU A 110 1.11 23.21 4.23
N GLN A 111 0.08 22.95 3.41
CA GLN A 111 -0.99 23.92 3.14
C GLN A 111 -1.84 24.16 4.38
N LEU A 112 -2.18 23.09 5.11
CA LEU A 112 -2.92 23.17 6.37
C LEU A 112 -2.15 23.97 7.42
N LEU A 113 -0.85 23.71 7.59
CA LEU A 113 0.01 24.46 8.51
C LEU A 113 0.11 25.95 8.15
N ALA A 114 0.18 26.28 6.86
CA ALA A 114 0.19 27.67 6.41
C ALA A 114 -1.10 28.40 6.76
N SER A 115 -2.23 27.72 6.61
CA SER A 115 -3.54 28.23 7.03
C SER A 115 -3.62 28.38 8.55
N GLU A 116 -3.21 27.35 9.31
CA GLU A 116 -3.27 27.33 10.78
C GLU A 116 -2.42 28.45 11.41
N LEU A 117 -1.23 28.71 10.87
CA LEU A 117 -0.31 29.74 11.37
C LEU A 117 -0.52 31.13 10.75
N ASN A 118 -1.55 31.28 9.91
CA ASN A 118 -1.88 32.52 9.20
C ASN A 118 -0.68 33.12 8.45
N VAL A 119 0.01 32.29 7.66
CA VAL A 119 1.13 32.70 6.82
C VAL A 119 0.62 33.05 5.42
N GLY A 120 0.54 34.36 5.12
CA GLY A 120 0.01 34.86 3.84
C GLY A 120 1.03 35.54 2.93
N GLU A 121 2.22 35.89 3.43
CA GLU A 121 3.22 36.68 2.68
C GLU A 121 4.54 35.94 2.51
N HIS A 122 5.12 36.03 1.31
CA HIS A 122 6.45 35.52 1.01
C HIS A 122 7.53 36.54 1.41
N ARG A 123 7.87 36.57 2.71
CA ARG A 123 8.94 37.46 3.22
C ARG A 123 10.35 37.06 2.75
N PHE A 124 10.54 35.79 2.41
CA PHE A 124 11.82 35.24 1.97
C PHE A 124 11.75 34.81 0.51
N SER A 125 12.75 35.17 -0.29
CA SER A 125 12.87 34.73 -1.68
C SER A 125 13.64 33.42 -1.81
N ALA A 126 13.21 32.59 -2.76
CA ALA A 126 13.83 31.31 -3.04
C ALA A 126 15.23 31.48 -3.64
N GLY A 127 16.27 31.00 -2.97
CA GLY A 127 17.62 30.90 -3.55
C GLY A 127 17.87 29.65 -4.41
N ARG A 128 16.88 28.74 -4.54
CA ARG A 128 17.05 27.45 -5.23
C ARG A 128 16.57 27.49 -6.67
N LYS A 129 17.41 27.00 -7.57
CA LYS A 129 17.02 26.73 -8.96
C LYS A 129 15.95 25.64 -9.00
N ARG A 130 14.88 25.88 -9.76
CA ARG A 130 13.83 24.88 -10.00
C ARG A 130 14.45 23.67 -10.70
N LYS A 131 14.24 22.49 -10.13
CA LYS A 131 14.61 21.21 -10.74
C LYS A 131 13.43 20.66 -11.54
N LYS A 132 13.75 19.88 -12.57
CA LYS A 132 12.74 19.13 -13.33
C LYS A 132 12.16 18.03 -12.45
N MET A 133 10.89 17.72 -12.70
CA MET A 133 10.22 16.57 -12.12
C MET A 133 10.90 15.29 -12.63
N ASP A 134 11.17 14.37 -11.73
CA ASP A 134 11.62 13.02 -12.05
C ASP A 134 10.39 12.15 -12.34
N THR A 135 10.28 11.77 -13.61
CA THR A 135 9.22 10.89 -14.13
C THR A 135 9.78 9.57 -14.66
N THR A 136 11.00 9.19 -14.25
CA THR A 136 11.69 7.99 -14.75
C THR A 136 10.99 6.71 -14.29
N SER A 137 10.40 6.71 -13.09
CA SER A 137 9.64 5.59 -12.56
C SER A 137 8.19 5.60 -13.04
N GLN A 138 7.67 4.42 -13.37
CA GLN A 138 6.28 4.22 -13.81
C GLN A 138 5.29 4.11 -12.64
N ALA A 139 5.79 4.10 -11.39
CA ALA A 139 4.94 4.01 -10.20
C ALA A 139 4.91 5.34 -9.43
N VAL A 140 6.07 5.96 -9.24
CA VAL A 140 6.26 7.12 -8.35
C VAL A 140 6.91 8.25 -9.13
N GLN A 141 6.32 9.44 -9.10
CA GLN A 141 6.92 10.68 -9.60
C GLN A 141 7.46 11.51 -8.44
N ARG A 142 8.59 12.16 -8.65
CA ARG A 142 9.20 13.07 -7.67
C ARG A 142 9.33 14.47 -8.24
N ASP A 143 8.74 15.45 -7.57
CA ASP A 143 8.89 16.88 -7.85
C ASP A 143 9.76 17.53 -6.75
N PRO A 144 11.08 17.70 -6.98
CA PRO A 144 11.96 18.29 -5.98
C PRO A 144 11.58 19.73 -5.63
N SER A 145 10.85 20.42 -6.53
CA SER A 145 10.45 21.81 -6.35
C SER A 145 9.35 22.01 -5.30
N LYS A 146 8.68 20.91 -4.91
CA LYS A 146 7.68 20.87 -3.82
C LYS A 146 8.24 20.25 -2.53
N CYS A 147 9.51 19.89 -2.50
CA CYS A 147 10.14 19.24 -1.35
C CYS A 147 10.57 20.25 -0.29
N VAL A 148 10.12 20.02 0.96
CA VAL A 148 10.48 20.84 2.13
C VAL A 148 11.56 20.20 3.03
N LEU A 149 12.24 19.16 2.53
CA LEU A 149 13.33 18.47 3.24
C LEU A 149 12.96 17.94 4.63
N CYS A 150 11.71 17.51 4.83
CA CYS A 150 11.26 16.96 6.11
C CYS A 150 11.90 15.60 6.45
N GLY A 151 12.48 14.90 5.47
CA GLY A 151 13.15 13.60 5.65
C GLY A 151 12.21 12.40 5.80
N ARG A 152 10.88 12.58 5.89
CA ARG A 152 9.92 11.48 6.10
C ARG A 152 10.06 10.36 5.07
N CYS A 153 10.20 10.72 3.80
CA CYS A 153 10.37 9.76 2.71
C CYS A 153 11.70 8.99 2.75
N VAL A 154 12.80 9.64 3.14
CA VAL A 154 14.12 9.00 3.31
C VAL A 154 14.03 7.96 4.42
N ARG A 155 13.53 8.37 5.58
CA ARG A 155 13.41 7.51 6.76
C ARG A 155 12.52 6.29 6.53
N VAL A 156 11.37 6.44 5.88
CA VAL A 156 10.51 5.29 5.57
C VAL A 156 11.20 4.35 4.57
N CYS A 157 11.85 4.90 3.55
CA CYS A 157 12.53 4.09 2.55
C CYS A 157 13.74 3.32 3.12
N GLU A 158 14.39 3.85 4.14
CA GLU A 158 15.54 3.24 4.83
C GLU A 158 15.11 2.35 6.00
N GLU A 159 14.38 2.88 6.98
CA GLU A 159 14.07 2.18 8.24
C GLU A 159 12.92 1.17 8.12
N VAL A 160 11.97 1.36 7.19
CA VAL A 160 10.80 0.45 7.03
C VAL A 160 10.98 -0.48 5.83
N GLU A 161 11.43 0.05 4.71
CA GLU A 161 11.59 -0.74 3.50
C GLU A 161 12.99 -1.36 3.35
N GLU A 162 14.01 -0.91 4.10
CA GLU A 162 15.41 -1.36 3.94
C GLU A 162 15.94 -1.30 2.49
N VAL A 163 15.42 -0.33 1.72
CA VAL A 163 15.80 -0.13 0.31
C VAL A 163 16.76 1.05 0.12
N ALA A 164 16.56 2.11 0.92
CA ALA A 164 17.34 3.36 0.87
C ALA A 164 17.43 3.99 -0.53
N ALA A 165 16.34 3.97 -1.30
CA ALA A 165 16.30 4.52 -2.67
C ALA A 165 16.38 6.07 -2.72
N LEU A 166 16.08 6.72 -1.59
CA LEU A 166 16.05 8.17 -1.41
C LEU A 166 16.96 8.54 -0.24
N ASP A 167 17.79 9.58 -0.42
CA ASP A 167 18.68 10.08 0.63
C ASP A 167 18.93 11.60 0.47
N PHE A 168 19.49 12.23 1.49
CA PHE A 168 19.98 13.61 1.46
C PHE A 168 21.29 13.72 0.68
N LEU A 169 21.23 14.41 -0.44
CA LEU A 169 22.40 14.76 -1.25
C LEU A 169 22.91 16.16 -0.90
N ARG A 170 24.21 16.37 -1.10
CA ARG A 170 24.89 17.67 -0.90
C ARG A 170 24.79 18.15 0.56
N ARG A 171 25.15 19.42 0.83
CA ARG A 171 25.21 20.01 2.17
C ARG A 171 24.77 21.48 2.19
N GLY A 172 24.38 21.97 3.36
CA GLY A 172 24.00 23.36 3.61
C GLY A 172 22.78 23.79 2.80
N SER A 173 22.84 24.98 2.21
CA SER A 173 21.74 25.51 1.37
C SER A 173 21.45 24.67 0.12
N ARG A 174 22.42 23.85 -0.31
CA ARG A 174 22.32 22.94 -1.47
C ARG A 174 21.75 21.56 -1.15
N THR A 175 21.43 21.27 0.12
CA THR A 175 20.87 19.97 0.51
C THR A 175 19.56 19.70 -0.22
N GLU A 176 19.40 18.49 -0.72
CA GLU A 176 18.13 18.03 -1.30
C GLU A 176 17.93 16.54 -1.06
N VAL A 177 16.68 16.09 -1.04
CA VAL A 177 16.39 14.65 -1.07
C VAL A 177 16.47 14.20 -2.52
N GLY A 178 17.33 13.24 -2.87
CA GLY A 178 17.50 12.72 -4.24
C GLY A 178 17.77 11.22 -4.26
N THR A 179 18.12 10.70 -5.44
CA THR A 179 18.46 9.28 -5.65
C THR A 179 19.96 9.14 -5.90
N VAL A 180 20.44 7.89 -5.92
CA VAL A 180 21.83 7.55 -6.25
C VAL A 180 22.24 8.24 -7.56
N LEU A 181 23.38 8.95 -7.52
CA LEU A 181 23.95 9.72 -8.62
C LEU A 181 23.03 10.80 -9.24
N ASP A 182 21.93 11.19 -8.57
CA ASP A 182 20.92 12.14 -9.08
C ASP A 182 20.32 11.71 -10.45
N LYS A 183 20.26 10.39 -10.73
CA LYS A 183 19.81 9.82 -12.02
C LYS A 183 18.30 9.50 -12.11
N GLY A 184 17.55 9.71 -11.04
CA GLY A 184 16.10 9.43 -10.96
C GLY A 184 15.77 8.09 -10.28
N LEU A 185 14.49 7.87 -9.97
CA LEU A 185 14.00 6.70 -9.21
C LEU A 185 14.13 5.37 -9.94
N ASN A 186 14.03 5.33 -11.27
CA ASN A 186 14.16 4.06 -11.99
C ASN A 186 15.59 3.51 -12.02
N TYR A 187 16.58 4.38 -11.79
CA TYR A 187 18.00 4.02 -11.74
C TYR A 187 18.50 3.74 -10.32
N SER A 188 17.65 3.85 -9.31
CA SER A 188 17.97 3.52 -7.92
C SER A 188 17.44 2.14 -7.52
N SER A 189 17.67 1.74 -6.28
CA SER A 189 17.12 0.52 -5.66
C SER A 189 15.59 0.55 -5.48
N CYS A 190 14.88 1.53 -6.04
CA CYS A 190 13.44 1.70 -5.80
C CYS A 190 12.63 0.45 -6.23
N VAL A 191 11.89 -0.11 -5.26
CA VAL A 191 11.00 -1.26 -5.45
C VAL A 191 9.55 -0.87 -5.78
N ASN A 192 9.30 0.40 -6.10
CA ASN A 192 8.00 0.95 -6.50
C ASN A 192 6.86 0.84 -5.46
N CYS A 193 7.14 0.52 -4.19
CA CYS A 193 6.12 0.28 -3.15
C CYS A 193 5.26 1.49 -2.80
N GLY A 194 5.77 2.71 -3.03
CA GLY A 194 5.03 3.96 -2.87
C GLY A 194 4.83 4.42 -1.43
N GLN A 195 5.42 3.75 -0.42
CA GLN A 195 5.32 4.19 0.99
C GLN A 195 5.81 5.62 1.21
N CYS A 196 6.79 6.07 0.42
CA CYS A 196 7.29 7.43 0.44
C CYS A 196 6.23 8.49 0.04
N ILE A 197 5.23 8.12 -0.79
CA ILE A 197 4.11 9.00 -1.17
C ILE A 197 3.19 9.22 0.04
N LEU A 198 2.87 8.14 0.78
CA LEU A 198 1.93 8.18 1.92
C LEU A 198 2.42 9.11 3.03
N VAL A 199 3.75 9.18 3.23
CA VAL A 199 4.37 10.02 4.27
C VAL A 199 4.86 11.37 3.77
N CYS A 200 4.69 11.71 2.49
CA CYS A 200 5.06 13.02 2.01
C CYS A 200 4.04 14.07 2.52
N PRO A 201 4.47 15.12 3.25
CA PRO A 201 3.55 16.15 3.76
C PRO A 201 3.15 17.18 2.69
N SER A 202 3.77 17.12 1.51
CA SER A 202 3.55 18.04 0.38
C SER A 202 3.35 17.27 -0.93
N GLY A 203 3.28 17.99 -2.05
CA GLY A 203 3.20 17.38 -3.39
C GLY A 203 4.54 16.91 -3.96
N ALA A 204 5.58 16.68 -3.15
CA ALA A 204 6.90 16.31 -3.68
C ALA A 204 6.97 14.87 -4.21
N LEU A 205 6.14 13.96 -3.71
CA LEU A 205 6.04 12.58 -4.14
C LEU A 205 4.58 12.26 -4.47
N GLN A 206 4.35 11.73 -5.67
CA GLN A 206 3.03 11.51 -6.24
C GLN A 206 3.02 10.21 -7.05
N ASP A 207 1.82 9.73 -7.37
CA ASP A 207 1.65 8.65 -8.34
C ASP A 207 2.13 9.08 -9.73
N LYS A 208 2.59 8.11 -10.52
CA LYS A 208 2.53 8.26 -11.98
C LYS A 208 1.06 8.19 -12.40
N SER A 209 0.47 9.36 -12.68
CA SER A 209 -0.95 9.42 -13.06
C SER A 209 -1.22 8.76 -14.41
N ASN A 210 -2.23 7.89 -14.42
CA ASN A 210 -2.84 7.25 -15.58
C ASN A 210 -4.31 7.71 -15.76
N VAL A 211 -4.75 8.77 -15.07
CA VAL A 211 -6.14 9.28 -15.16
C VAL A 211 -6.45 9.76 -16.57
N GLU A 212 -5.55 10.53 -17.19
CA GLU A 212 -5.73 11.03 -18.55
C GLU A 212 -5.75 9.88 -19.59
N PRO A 213 -4.77 8.95 -19.60
CA PRO A 213 -4.88 7.72 -20.40
C PRO A 213 -6.18 6.95 -20.18
N ALA A 214 -6.68 6.91 -18.93
CA ALA A 214 -7.91 6.21 -18.61
C ALA A 214 -9.13 6.86 -19.26
N ILE A 215 -9.22 8.18 -19.22
CA ILE A 215 -10.30 8.94 -19.86
C ILE A 215 -10.27 8.71 -21.38
N GLN A 216 -9.10 8.80 -21.99
CA GLN A 216 -8.93 8.57 -23.42
C GLN A 216 -9.36 7.16 -23.82
N ALA A 217 -8.95 6.15 -23.06
CA ALA A 217 -9.33 4.77 -23.30
C ALA A 217 -10.82 4.50 -23.09
N LEU A 218 -11.48 5.18 -22.13
CA LEU A 218 -12.93 5.09 -21.91
C LEU A 218 -13.76 5.77 -23.00
N GLN A 219 -13.22 6.82 -23.61
CA GLN A 219 -13.90 7.59 -24.66
C GLN A 219 -13.75 6.98 -26.05
N ASP A 220 -12.74 6.12 -26.26
CA ASP A 220 -12.57 5.43 -27.54
C ASP A 220 -13.70 4.39 -27.74
N PRO A 221 -14.58 4.56 -28.74
CA PRO A 221 -15.69 3.65 -28.98
C PRO A 221 -15.25 2.25 -29.41
N LYS A 222 -13.99 2.06 -29.82
CA LYS A 222 -13.42 0.75 -30.16
C LYS A 222 -13.11 -0.10 -28.92
N ASN A 223 -12.98 0.54 -27.76
CA ASN A 223 -12.60 -0.13 -26.53
C ASN A 223 -13.83 -0.68 -25.81
N TYR A 224 -13.85 -2.00 -25.62
CA TYR A 224 -14.73 -2.62 -24.64
C TYR A 224 -14.07 -2.49 -23.26
N ALA A 225 -14.36 -1.40 -22.57
CA ALA A 225 -13.74 -1.06 -21.29
C ALA A 225 -14.25 -1.93 -20.13
N VAL A 226 -13.33 -2.58 -19.43
CA VAL A 226 -13.61 -3.50 -18.31
C VAL A 226 -12.80 -3.09 -17.10
N ALA A 227 -13.44 -2.97 -15.93
CA ALA A 227 -12.75 -2.70 -14.67
C ALA A 227 -12.54 -3.99 -13.88
N ILE A 228 -11.37 -4.14 -13.26
CA ILE A 228 -11.09 -5.14 -12.22
C ILE A 228 -10.81 -4.39 -10.92
N ILE A 229 -11.59 -4.67 -9.89
CA ILE A 229 -11.46 -4.03 -8.58
C ILE A 229 -10.66 -4.94 -7.63
N ASP A 230 -9.52 -4.42 -7.16
CA ASP A 230 -8.72 -5.06 -6.11
C ASP A 230 -9.43 -5.01 -4.73
N PRO A 231 -9.37 -6.10 -3.94
CA PRO A 231 -9.94 -6.16 -2.59
C PRO A 231 -9.52 -5.01 -1.66
N ALA A 232 -8.25 -4.60 -1.65
CA ALA A 232 -7.77 -3.56 -0.74
C ALA A 232 -8.28 -2.15 -1.12
N LEU A 233 -8.60 -1.93 -2.39
CA LEU A 233 -9.20 -0.68 -2.86
C LEU A 233 -10.64 -0.53 -2.33
N LYS A 234 -11.43 -1.61 -2.38
CA LYS A 234 -12.85 -1.63 -1.91
C LYS A 234 -12.97 -1.12 -0.46
N ILE A 235 -12.02 -1.50 0.39
CA ILE A 235 -12.03 -1.23 1.83
C ILE A 235 -11.70 0.23 2.17
N SER A 236 -10.93 0.89 1.34
CA SER A 236 -10.23 2.14 1.67
C SER A 236 -10.67 3.33 0.83
N LEU A 237 -11.23 3.10 -0.37
CA LEU A 237 -11.69 4.17 -1.25
C LEU A 237 -12.79 5.02 -0.61
N SER A 238 -13.66 4.40 0.19
CA SER A 238 -14.78 5.06 0.87
C SER A 238 -14.30 6.21 1.78
N GLU A 239 -13.10 6.10 2.38
CA GLU A 239 -12.52 7.14 3.23
C GLU A 239 -12.29 8.46 2.48
N GLN A 240 -12.01 8.42 1.17
CA GLN A 240 -11.84 9.63 0.35
C GLN A 240 -13.15 10.39 0.11
N PHE A 241 -14.29 9.72 0.28
CA PHE A 241 -15.62 10.31 0.20
C PHE A 241 -16.18 10.69 1.58
N GLY A 242 -15.36 10.60 2.64
CA GLY A 242 -15.75 10.97 4.01
C GLY A 242 -16.46 9.87 4.79
N TYR A 243 -16.57 8.65 4.25
CA TYR A 243 -17.08 7.50 4.97
C TYR A 243 -16.09 6.99 6.02
N ARG A 244 -16.58 6.18 6.97
CA ARG A 244 -15.72 5.55 7.97
C ARG A 244 -14.82 4.51 7.30
N ALA A 245 -13.59 4.38 7.81
CA ALA A 245 -12.67 3.33 7.37
C ALA A 245 -13.32 1.95 7.45
N GLY A 246 -13.11 1.11 6.43
CA GLY A 246 -13.64 -0.25 6.38
C GLY A 246 -15.14 -0.36 6.06
N GLN A 247 -15.84 0.74 5.82
CA GLN A 247 -17.25 0.71 5.43
C GLN A 247 -17.42 0.07 4.04
N GLU A 248 -18.37 -0.87 3.91
CA GLU A 248 -18.76 -1.50 2.64
C GLU A 248 -19.18 -0.43 1.61
N PHE A 249 -18.61 -0.51 0.43
CA PHE A 249 -18.73 0.50 -0.63
C PHE A 249 -18.71 -0.10 -2.04
N THR A 250 -18.67 -1.42 -2.15
CA THR A 250 -18.39 -2.14 -3.40
C THR A 250 -19.52 -1.97 -4.40
N SER A 251 -20.77 -2.03 -3.95
CA SER A 251 -21.94 -1.90 -4.82
C SER A 251 -22.07 -0.48 -5.39
N LEU A 252 -21.82 0.53 -4.55
CA LEU A 252 -21.78 1.93 -4.98
C LEU A 252 -20.62 2.19 -5.95
N LEU A 253 -19.45 1.61 -5.69
CA LEU A 253 -18.30 1.70 -6.59
C LEU A 253 -18.59 1.05 -7.95
N ALA A 254 -19.17 -0.14 -7.99
CA ALA A 254 -19.48 -0.82 -9.24
C ALA A 254 -20.48 0.00 -10.07
N THR A 255 -21.51 0.55 -9.42
CA THR A 255 -22.47 1.47 -10.05
C THR A 255 -21.77 2.70 -10.61
N ALA A 256 -20.89 3.32 -9.83
CA ALA A 256 -20.13 4.50 -10.24
C ALA A 256 -19.27 4.20 -11.49
N LEU A 257 -18.58 3.06 -11.51
CA LEU A 257 -17.77 2.64 -12.66
C LEU A 257 -18.64 2.40 -13.90
N ARG A 258 -19.80 1.73 -13.79
CA ARG A 258 -20.70 1.57 -14.94
C ARG A 258 -21.16 2.92 -15.49
N ARG A 259 -21.50 3.87 -14.62
CA ARG A 259 -21.90 5.24 -15.03
C ARG A 259 -20.76 6.05 -15.67
N ILE A 260 -19.50 5.78 -15.31
CA ILE A 260 -18.33 6.37 -15.97
C ILE A 260 -18.18 5.87 -17.41
N GLY A 261 -18.65 4.66 -17.72
CA GLY A 261 -18.60 4.09 -19.07
C GLY A 261 -18.04 2.66 -19.15
N PHE A 262 -17.66 2.07 -18.02
CA PHE A 262 -17.22 0.67 -17.98
C PHE A 262 -18.37 -0.27 -18.34
N LYS A 263 -18.13 -1.17 -19.31
CA LYS A 263 -19.14 -2.13 -19.79
C LYS A 263 -19.35 -3.27 -18.81
N LYS A 264 -18.29 -3.67 -18.12
CA LYS A 264 -18.26 -4.72 -17.10
C LYS A 264 -17.31 -4.34 -15.97
N VAL A 265 -17.63 -4.77 -14.75
CA VAL A 265 -16.87 -4.50 -13.53
C VAL A 265 -16.70 -5.80 -12.76
N TYR A 266 -15.48 -6.33 -12.66
CA TYR A 266 -15.20 -7.57 -11.95
C TYR A 266 -14.44 -7.31 -10.64
N SER A 267 -14.46 -8.29 -9.75
CA SER A 267 -13.55 -8.40 -8.61
C SER A 267 -12.27 -9.14 -9.02
N SER A 268 -11.11 -8.77 -8.47
CA SER A 268 -9.89 -9.58 -8.66
C SER A 268 -9.86 -10.85 -7.81
N ALA A 269 -10.89 -11.10 -6.97
CA ALA A 269 -10.93 -12.23 -6.05
C ALA A 269 -10.75 -13.58 -6.78
N TRP A 270 -11.41 -13.78 -7.93
CA TRP A 270 -11.22 -14.96 -8.78
C TRP A 270 -9.77 -15.12 -9.26
N GLY A 271 -9.15 -14.03 -9.72
CA GLY A 271 -7.73 -14.04 -10.09
C GLY A 271 -6.83 -14.46 -8.92
N ASN A 272 -7.09 -13.92 -7.72
CA ASN A 272 -6.34 -14.23 -6.51
C ASN A 272 -6.56 -15.70 -6.08
N GLU A 273 -7.77 -16.25 -6.25
CA GLU A 273 -8.07 -17.66 -5.99
C GLU A 273 -7.24 -18.56 -6.91
N PHE A 274 -7.19 -18.26 -8.21
CA PHE A 274 -6.37 -19.00 -9.18
C PHE A 274 -4.88 -18.91 -8.86
N GLU A 275 -4.37 -17.71 -8.56
CA GLU A 275 -2.99 -17.52 -8.10
C GLU A 275 -2.69 -18.39 -6.88
N THR A 276 -3.60 -18.42 -5.90
CA THR A 276 -3.44 -19.22 -4.69
C THR A 276 -3.42 -20.70 -5.00
N GLY A 277 -4.31 -21.17 -5.89
CA GLY A 277 -4.33 -22.56 -6.33
C GLY A 277 -3.02 -23.00 -7.00
N LEU A 278 -2.45 -22.15 -7.86
CA LEU A 278 -1.16 -22.37 -8.50
C LEU A 278 0.01 -22.33 -7.49
N LEU A 279 -0.05 -21.42 -6.51
CA LEU A 279 0.90 -21.34 -5.41
C LEU A 279 0.92 -22.63 -4.60
N VAL A 280 -0.25 -23.18 -4.26
CA VAL A 280 -0.36 -24.45 -3.53
C VAL A 280 0.22 -25.61 -4.36
N THR A 281 -0.07 -25.68 -5.66
CA THR A 281 0.51 -26.71 -6.55
C THR A 281 2.04 -26.60 -6.61
N GLY A 282 2.57 -25.39 -6.81
CA GLY A 282 4.02 -25.15 -6.83
C GLY A 282 4.70 -25.47 -5.50
N PHE A 283 4.03 -25.15 -4.39
CA PHE A 283 4.49 -25.49 -3.04
C PHE A 283 4.55 -27.00 -2.82
N GLN A 284 3.48 -27.74 -3.15
CA GLN A 284 3.44 -29.20 -3.03
C GLN A 284 4.55 -29.86 -3.86
N LYS A 285 4.71 -29.44 -5.12
CA LYS A 285 5.78 -29.94 -5.98
C LYS A 285 7.17 -29.74 -5.35
N LYS A 286 7.42 -28.56 -4.76
CA LYS A 286 8.70 -28.27 -4.10
C LYS A 286 8.92 -29.05 -2.80
N LEU A 287 7.85 -29.35 -2.07
CA LEU A 287 7.92 -30.26 -0.93
C LEU A 287 8.28 -31.68 -1.37
N ASP A 288 7.65 -32.19 -2.44
CA ASP A 288 7.93 -33.52 -2.99
C ASP A 288 9.36 -33.64 -3.51
N GLU A 289 9.89 -32.56 -4.12
CA GLU A 289 11.29 -32.42 -4.53
C GLU A 289 12.28 -32.27 -3.35
N LYS A 290 11.79 -32.26 -2.11
CA LYS A 290 12.57 -32.06 -0.87
C LYS A 290 13.42 -30.78 -0.89
N HIS A 291 12.86 -29.69 -1.43
CA HIS A 291 13.52 -28.39 -1.47
C HIS A 291 13.95 -27.94 -0.06
N GLU A 292 15.23 -27.61 0.10
CA GLU A 292 15.76 -27.12 1.37
C GLU A 292 15.52 -25.61 1.56
N GLY A 293 14.99 -25.23 2.71
CA GLY A 293 14.80 -23.83 3.10
C GLY A 293 13.44 -23.24 2.71
N PRO A 294 13.21 -21.97 3.10
CA PRO A 294 11.91 -21.33 2.94
C PRO A 294 11.61 -20.99 1.49
N LEU A 295 10.42 -21.37 1.03
CA LEU A 295 9.87 -20.90 -0.23
C LEU A 295 9.12 -19.59 -0.02
N PHE A 296 9.17 -18.69 -1.00
CA PHE A 296 8.54 -17.38 -0.93
C PHE A 296 7.40 -17.24 -1.93
N THR A 297 6.35 -16.50 -1.55
CA THR A 297 5.25 -16.13 -2.45
C THR A 297 5.64 -15.00 -3.41
N ALA A 298 5.15 -15.03 -4.65
CA ALA A 298 5.39 -13.99 -5.66
C ALA A 298 4.26 -12.94 -5.81
N THR A 299 3.31 -12.89 -4.88
CA THR A 299 2.09 -12.07 -4.96
C THR A 299 2.38 -10.55 -4.96
N CYS A 300 3.36 -10.12 -4.16
CA CYS A 300 3.71 -8.72 -3.98
C CYS A 300 4.76 -8.26 -5.03
N PRO A 301 4.41 -7.37 -5.99
CA PRO A 301 5.34 -6.95 -7.03
C PRO A 301 6.56 -6.21 -6.48
N SER A 302 6.41 -5.45 -5.39
CA SER A 302 7.54 -4.79 -4.72
C SER A 302 8.51 -5.78 -4.09
N PHE A 303 8.02 -6.87 -3.51
CA PHE A 303 8.89 -7.91 -2.96
C PHE A 303 9.63 -8.67 -4.06
N VAL A 304 8.96 -9.02 -5.16
CA VAL A 304 9.62 -9.64 -6.33
C VAL A 304 10.72 -8.72 -6.87
N ARG A 305 10.43 -7.42 -7.02
CA ARG A 305 11.43 -6.43 -7.45
C ARG A 305 12.58 -6.28 -6.44
N TYR A 306 12.29 -6.34 -5.15
CA TYR A 306 13.31 -6.34 -4.10
C TYR A 306 14.24 -7.55 -4.24
N LEU A 307 13.71 -8.77 -4.44
CA LEU A 307 14.55 -9.94 -4.68
C LEU A 307 15.43 -9.79 -5.91
N GLN A 308 14.86 -9.30 -7.02
CA GLN A 308 15.61 -9.08 -8.27
C GLN A 308 16.78 -8.09 -8.12
N GLN A 309 16.63 -7.06 -7.29
CA GLN A 309 17.61 -6.00 -7.15
C GLN A 309 18.58 -6.20 -5.98
N ASN A 310 18.09 -6.71 -4.86
CA ASN A 310 18.80 -6.72 -3.58
C ASN A 310 19.14 -8.13 -3.09
N ARG A 311 18.36 -9.16 -3.48
CA ARG A 311 18.46 -10.53 -2.94
C ARG A 311 18.33 -11.59 -4.03
N GLN A 312 19.18 -11.48 -5.06
CA GLN A 312 19.17 -12.42 -6.20
C GLN A 312 19.46 -13.86 -5.76
N ASP A 313 20.14 -14.04 -4.63
CA ASP A 313 20.39 -15.33 -3.98
C ASP A 313 19.11 -16.10 -3.62
N LEU A 314 17.98 -15.40 -3.42
CA LEU A 314 16.71 -15.99 -3.01
C LEU A 314 15.73 -16.21 -4.17
N LEU A 315 16.06 -15.78 -5.39
CA LEU A 315 15.19 -15.98 -6.55
C LEU A 315 14.84 -17.46 -6.81
N PRO A 316 15.74 -18.44 -6.64
CA PRO A 316 15.38 -19.86 -6.79
C PRO A 316 14.35 -20.36 -5.76
N SER A 317 14.24 -19.70 -4.61
CA SER A 317 13.28 -20.02 -3.55
C SER A 317 11.92 -19.34 -3.77
N LEU A 318 11.76 -18.52 -4.80
CA LEU A 318 10.49 -17.91 -5.14
C LEU A 318 9.60 -18.91 -5.89
N ILE A 319 8.37 -19.13 -5.42
CA ILE A 319 7.39 -19.90 -6.18
C ILE A 319 6.86 -19.01 -7.30
N SER A 320 7.37 -19.24 -8.50
CA SER A 320 7.07 -18.44 -9.69
C SER A 320 5.64 -18.70 -10.18
N VAL A 321 4.71 -17.92 -9.65
CA VAL A 321 3.30 -17.91 -10.05
C VAL A 321 2.94 -16.53 -10.57
N ARG A 322 2.10 -16.47 -11.61
CA ARG A 322 1.58 -15.18 -12.08
C ARG A 322 0.62 -14.60 -11.05
N PRO A 323 0.69 -13.30 -10.79
CA PRO A 323 -0.21 -12.68 -9.84
C PRO A 323 -1.65 -12.68 -10.36
N GLY A 324 -2.61 -12.72 -9.44
CA GLY A 324 -4.03 -12.86 -9.76
C GLY A 324 -4.57 -11.78 -10.69
N ARG A 325 -4.02 -10.56 -10.62
CA ARG A 325 -4.32 -9.46 -11.56
C ARG A 325 -3.98 -9.79 -13.01
N GLN A 326 -2.87 -10.49 -13.27
CA GLN A 326 -2.47 -10.87 -14.62
C GLN A 326 -3.32 -12.03 -15.14
N ILE A 327 -3.57 -13.03 -14.27
CA ILE A 327 -4.44 -14.16 -14.57
C ILE A 327 -5.84 -13.66 -14.93
N MET A 328 -6.43 -12.82 -14.08
CA MET A 328 -7.76 -12.25 -14.29
C MET A 328 -7.82 -11.43 -15.59
N THR A 329 -6.80 -10.63 -15.88
CA THR A 329 -6.75 -9.86 -17.12
C THR A 329 -6.79 -10.76 -18.35
N HIS A 330 -5.96 -11.80 -18.39
CA HIS A 330 -5.92 -12.71 -19.52
C HIS A 330 -7.26 -13.45 -19.68
N LEU A 331 -7.83 -13.98 -18.58
CA LEU A 331 -9.14 -14.63 -18.61
C LEU A 331 -10.23 -13.71 -19.18
N LEU A 332 -10.31 -12.46 -18.71
CA LEU A 332 -11.30 -11.51 -19.20
C LEU A 332 -11.08 -11.13 -20.66
N LYS A 333 -9.82 -10.90 -21.08
CA LYS A 333 -9.51 -10.60 -22.48
C LYS A 333 -9.91 -11.76 -23.39
N THR A 334 -9.69 -13.00 -22.99
CA THR A 334 -10.07 -14.19 -23.77
C THR A 334 -11.60 -14.41 -23.77
N MET A 335 -12.22 -14.44 -22.60
CA MET A 335 -13.66 -14.73 -22.46
C MET A 335 -14.52 -13.64 -23.11
N LEU A 336 -14.23 -12.36 -22.87
CA LEU A 336 -15.02 -11.26 -23.41
C LEU A 336 -14.76 -11.02 -24.89
N SER A 337 -13.55 -11.34 -25.39
CA SER A 337 -13.24 -11.35 -26.82
C SER A 337 -14.15 -12.34 -27.54
N ALA A 338 -14.25 -13.58 -27.04
CA ALA A 338 -15.13 -14.60 -27.60
C ALA A 338 -16.62 -14.22 -27.50
N GLN A 339 -17.07 -13.75 -26.33
CA GLN A 339 -18.48 -13.41 -26.10
C GLN A 339 -18.97 -12.23 -26.95
N ASN A 340 -18.11 -11.24 -27.22
CA ASN A 340 -18.48 -10.02 -27.95
C ASN A 340 -18.02 -10.05 -29.42
N ASN A 341 -17.39 -11.13 -29.87
CA ASN A 341 -16.80 -11.24 -31.21
C ASN A 341 -15.84 -10.07 -31.51
N LEU A 342 -15.00 -9.72 -30.53
CA LEU A 342 -14.01 -8.65 -30.60
C LEU A 342 -12.60 -9.27 -30.56
N PRO A 343 -11.57 -8.67 -31.18
CA PRO A 343 -10.20 -9.09 -30.93
C PRO A 343 -9.81 -8.84 -29.46
N ALA A 344 -8.88 -9.62 -28.91
CA ALA A 344 -8.40 -9.45 -27.54
C ALA A 344 -7.84 -8.03 -27.26
N SER A 345 -7.31 -7.36 -28.29
CA SER A 345 -6.87 -5.95 -28.23
C SER A 345 -8.02 -4.95 -28.13
N GLY A 346 -9.25 -5.34 -28.47
CA GLY A 346 -10.46 -4.55 -28.28
C GLY A 346 -11.04 -4.64 -26.87
N ILE A 347 -10.62 -5.62 -26.06
CA ILE A 347 -10.98 -5.70 -24.64
C ILE A 347 -9.96 -4.91 -23.83
N HIS A 348 -10.34 -3.73 -23.36
CA HIS A 348 -9.45 -2.83 -22.64
C HIS A 348 -9.66 -2.96 -21.14
N VAL A 349 -8.69 -3.54 -20.44
CA VAL A 349 -8.78 -3.90 -19.02
C VAL A 349 -8.10 -2.86 -18.14
N PHE A 350 -8.86 -2.34 -17.18
CA PHE A 350 -8.41 -1.40 -16.17
C PHE A 350 -8.32 -2.11 -14.82
N TYR A 351 -7.13 -2.20 -14.26
CA TYR A 351 -6.93 -2.75 -12.92
C TYR A 351 -6.87 -1.62 -11.88
N LEU A 352 -7.85 -1.62 -10.99
CA LEU A 352 -8.02 -0.61 -9.94
C LEU A 352 -7.45 -1.17 -8.64
N THR A 353 -6.38 -0.58 -8.09
CA THR A 353 -5.61 -1.17 -7.00
C THR A 353 -5.14 -0.19 -5.93
N ALA A 354 -4.79 -0.72 -4.76
CA ALA A 354 -4.13 0.01 -3.68
C ALA A 354 -2.60 0.11 -3.84
N CYS A 355 -2.03 -0.41 -4.93
CA CYS A 355 -0.59 -0.59 -5.09
C CYS A 355 -0.02 0.24 -6.26
N THR A 356 1.03 1.03 -6.00
CA THR A 356 1.77 1.74 -7.05
C THR A 356 2.67 0.82 -7.86
N ALA A 357 3.23 -0.23 -7.24
CA ALA A 357 4.15 -1.15 -7.91
C ALA A 357 3.47 -1.99 -9.00
N ALA A 358 2.15 -2.17 -8.94
CA ALA A 358 1.37 -2.78 -10.01
C ALA A 358 1.49 -2.01 -11.34
N LYS A 359 1.66 -0.68 -11.30
CA LYS A 359 1.97 0.13 -12.50
C LYS A 359 3.36 -0.20 -13.06
N GLY A 360 4.35 -0.38 -12.17
CA GLY A 360 5.72 -0.70 -12.56
C GLY A 360 5.84 -2.05 -13.26
N GLU A 361 5.00 -3.01 -12.88
CA GLU A 361 4.99 -4.34 -13.47
C GLU A 361 4.55 -4.36 -14.94
N LEU A 362 3.64 -3.47 -15.36
CA LEU A 362 3.21 -3.32 -16.76
C LEU A 362 4.37 -3.04 -17.73
N HIS A 363 5.43 -2.44 -17.22
CA HIS A 363 6.57 -2.00 -18.02
C HIS A 363 7.80 -2.88 -17.79
N THR A 364 7.63 -4.05 -17.18
CA THR A 364 8.68 -5.07 -17.13
C THR A 364 8.98 -5.52 -18.56
N THR A 365 10.26 -5.51 -18.94
CA THR A 365 10.71 -5.80 -20.31
C THR A 365 10.68 -7.30 -20.65
N ASP A 366 9.92 -8.11 -19.91
CA ASP A 366 9.83 -9.54 -20.16
C ASP A 366 8.94 -9.80 -21.39
N ARG A 367 9.57 -9.69 -22.56
CA ARG A 367 8.96 -9.89 -23.88
C ARG A 367 8.54 -11.35 -24.14
N MET A 368 8.76 -12.26 -23.18
CA MET A 368 8.35 -13.66 -23.29
C MET A 368 6.90 -13.90 -22.85
N ILE A 369 6.22 -12.85 -22.36
CA ILE A 369 4.86 -12.96 -21.82
C ILE A 369 3.85 -12.48 -22.87
N HIS A 370 2.79 -13.27 -23.07
CA HIS A 370 1.71 -12.89 -23.98
C HIS A 370 1.06 -11.57 -23.51
N PRO A 371 0.90 -10.56 -24.40
CA PRO A 371 0.44 -9.21 -24.01
C PRO A 371 -0.90 -9.16 -23.26
N SER A 372 -1.77 -10.16 -23.46
CA SER A 372 -3.06 -10.25 -22.76
C SER A 372 -2.96 -10.42 -21.24
N PHE A 373 -1.81 -10.83 -20.70
CA PHE A 373 -1.63 -10.92 -19.25
C PHE A 373 -1.49 -9.56 -18.59
N TYR A 374 -1.23 -8.49 -19.35
CA TYR A 374 -1.05 -7.16 -18.81
C TYR A 374 -2.35 -6.36 -18.92
N PRO A 375 -2.87 -5.82 -17.80
CA PRO A 375 -3.94 -4.85 -17.88
C PRO A 375 -3.43 -3.63 -18.63
N ASP A 376 -4.30 -3.03 -19.44
CA ASP A 376 -3.91 -1.93 -20.30
C ASP A 376 -3.68 -0.65 -19.49
N ILE A 377 -4.44 -0.49 -18.40
CA ILE A 377 -4.33 0.66 -17.50
C ILE A 377 -4.40 0.20 -16.03
N VAL A 378 -3.51 0.75 -15.20
CA VAL A 378 -3.55 0.58 -13.74
C VAL A 378 -3.83 1.93 -13.06
N LEU A 379 -4.87 1.98 -12.23
CA LEU A 379 -5.25 3.15 -11.44
C LEU A 379 -5.17 2.84 -9.94
N THR A 380 -4.55 3.74 -9.19
CA THR A 380 -4.52 3.67 -7.73
C THR A 380 -5.85 4.10 -7.10
N THR A 381 -6.08 3.76 -5.82
CA THR A 381 -7.23 4.25 -5.06
C THR A 381 -7.42 5.77 -5.18
N ARG A 382 -6.33 6.54 -5.14
CA ARG A 382 -6.35 8.00 -5.30
C ARG A 382 -6.76 8.44 -6.71
N GLU A 383 -6.33 7.73 -7.74
CA GLU A 383 -6.69 8.04 -9.13
C GLU A 383 -8.14 7.66 -9.44
N VAL A 384 -8.64 6.55 -8.89
CA VAL A 384 -10.06 6.18 -8.98
C VAL A 384 -10.94 7.23 -8.33
N TYR A 385 -10.54 7.73 -7.15
CA TYR A 385 -11.22 8.87 -6.52
C TYR A 385 -11.26 10.11 -7.42
N LYS A 386 -10.13 10.49 -8.03
CA LYS A 386 -10.07 11.61 -8.97
C LYS A 386 -10.97 11.39 -10.18
N LEU A 387 -10.97 10.18 -10.75
CA LEU A 387 -11.80 9.82 -11.89
C LEU A 387 -13.29 9.96 -11.56
N ILE A 388 -13.75 9.40 -10.44
CA ILE A 388 -15.14 9.51 -10.02
C ILE A 388 -15.55 10.99 -9.83
N ARG A 389 -14.70 11.80 -9.18
CA ARG A 389 -14.97 13.23 -9.00
C ARG A 389 -15.02 14.00 -10.30
N LEU A 390 -14.15 13.66 -11.26
CA LEU A 390 -14.10 14.30 -12.57
C LEU A 390 -15.40 14.07 -13.35
N PHE A 391 -16.00 12.89 -13.21
CA PHE A 391 -17.32 12.58 -13.80
C PHE A 391 -18.51 13.16 -13.00
N GLY A 392 -18.26 13.96 -11.94
CA GLY A 392 -19.28 14.70 -11.21
C GLY A 392 -20.25 13.84 -10.41
N MET A 393 -19.89 12.59 -10.08
CA MET A 393 -20.82 11.67 -9.43
C MET A 393 -20.96 11.95 -7.92
N GLN A 394 -22.21 12.02 -7.47
CA GLN A 394 -22.59 12.02 -6.05
C GLN A 394 -22.84 10.59 -5.62
N ILE A 395 -21.83 9.95 -5.03
CA ILE A 395 -21.86 8.51 -4.76
C ILE A 395 -22.97 8.12 -3.77
N ASP A 396 -23.25 8.99 -2.81
CA ASP A 396 -24.32 8.86 -1.82
C ASP A 396 -25.73 8.77 -2.44
N LYS A 397 -25.89 9.21 -3.70
CA LYS A 397 -27.16 9.16 -4.44
C LYS A 397 -27.23 8.06 -5.49
N LEU A 398 -26.21 7.21 -5.56
CA LEU A 398 -26.21 6.07 -6.48
C LEU A 398 -27.07 4.94 -5.92
N ASN A 399 -27.83 4.30 -6.80
CA ASN A 399 -28.49 3.05 -6.45
C ASN A 399 -27.43 1.93 -6.48
N PRO A 400 -27.30 1.11 -5.43
CA PRO A 400 -26.27 0.08 -5.36
C PRO A 400 -26.53 -1.04 -6.37
N GLU A 401 -25.51 -1.39 -7.15
CA GLU A 401 -25.49 -2.52 -8.05
C GLU A 401 -24.25 -3.38 -7.77
N TYR A 402 -24.40 -4.70 -7.78
CA TYR A 402 -23.25 -5.60 -7.60
C TYR A 402 -22.36 -5.63 -8.83
N HIS A 403 -21.07 -5.89 -8.61
CA HIS A 403 -20.12 -6.17 -9.68
C HIS A 403 -20.42 -7.54 -10.31
N GLU A 404 -19.92 -7.77 -11.52
CA GLU A 404 -20.07 -9.02 -12.22
C GLU A 404 -19.30 -10.15 -11.56
N ASP A 405 -19.94 -11.31 -11.52
CA ASP A 405 -19.33 -12.57 -11.12
C ASP A 405 -18.78 -13.28 -12.36
N LEU A 406 -17.57 -13.83 -12.26
CA LEU A 406 -16.94 -14.52 -13.38
C LEU A 406 -17.62 -15.88 -13.68
N PHE A 407 -18.05 -16.60 -12.64
CA PHE A 407 -18.64 -17.94 -12.77
C PHE A 407 -20.03 -18.07 -12.12
N GLY A 408 -20.62 -16.95 -11.70
CA GLY A 408 -21.92 -16.93 -11.02
C GLY A 408 -21.88 -17.39 -9.55
N THR A 409 -20.67 -17.53 -9.00
CA THR A 409 -20.42 -17.71 -7.56
C THR A 409 -19.21 -16.89 -7.13
N ASP A 410 -19.29 -16.19 -5.99
CA ASP A 410 -18.15 -15.44 -5.48
C ASP A 410 -17.18 -16.35 -4.70
N VAL A 411 -15.92 -15.97 -4.64
CA VAL A 411 -14.86 -16.71 -3.93
C VAL A 411 -14.43 -16.00 -2.66
N ARG A 412 -14.39 -16.74 -1.55
CA ARG A 412 -13.98 -16.20 -0.24
C ARG A 412 -12.50 -15.90 -0.16
N SER A 413 -11.64 -16.88 -0.46
CA SER A 413 -10.21 -16.81 -0.13
C SER A 413 -9.48 -15.72 -0.91
N GLY A 414 -9.90 -15.45 -2.14
CA GLY A 414 -9.38 -14.37 -2.98
C GLY A 414 -9.46 -12.96 -2.35
N TYR A 415 -10.42 -12.70 -1.46
CA TYR A 415 -10.53 -11.41 -0.76
C TYR A 415 -9.49 -11.22 0.35
N LEU A 416 -8.98 -12.31 0.93
CA LEU A 416 -8.02 -12.25 2.03
C LEU A 416 -6.69 -11.62 1.61
N HIS A 417 -6.34 -11.69 0.32
CA HIS A 417 -5.14 -11.09 -0.27
C HIS A 417 -5.01 -9.57 -0.04
N ALA A 418 -6.07 -8.90 0.40
CA ALA A 418 -6.03 -7.48 0.78
C ALA A 418 -5.04 -7.18 1.92
N GLN A 419 -4.77 -8.13 2.81
CA GLN A 419 -3.92 -7.93 3.99
C GLN A 419 -2.79 -8.96 4.09
N SER A 420 -1.74 -8.59 4.83
CA SER A 420 -0.66 -9.51 5.16
C SER A 420 -1.16 -10.75 5.92
N GLY A 421 -0.69 -11.91 5.51
CA GLY A 421 -1.07 -13.24 5.97
C GLY A 421 -2.31 -13.80 5.29
N GLY A 422 -3.02 -12.99 4.51
CA GLY A 422 -4.24 -13.41 3.85
C GLY A 422 -4.02 -14.33 2.65
N SER A 423 -2.94 -14.15 1.88
CA SER A 423 -2.63 -15.08 0.78
C SER A 423 -2.17 -16.44 1.31
N LEU A 424 -1.47 -16.45 2.44
CA LEU A 424 -1.08 -17.68 3.12
C LEU A 424 -2.27 -18.39 3.75
N GLU A 425 -3.19 -17.66 4.39
CA GLU A 425 -4.44 -18.23 4.88
C GLU A 425 -5.27 -18.82 3.74
N ALA A 426 -5.38 -18.11 2.61
CA ALA A 426 -6.03 -18.62 1.41
C ALA A 426 -5.37 -19.92 0.90
N ALA A 427 -4.04 -19.97 0.86
CA ALA A 427 -3.29 -21.16 0.43
C ALA A 427 -3.57 -22.35 1.35
N ILE A 428 -3.62 -22.13 2.65
CA ILE A 428 -3.94 -23.18 3.62
C ILE A 428 -5.39 -23.68 3.42
N ARG A 429 -6.36 -22.77 3.23
CA ARG A 429 -7.75 -23.16 2.97
C ARG A 429 -7.90 -24.02 1.71
N ILE A 430 -7.22 -23.64 0.62
CA ILE A 430 -7.21 -24.43 -0.62
C ILE A 430 -6.53 -25.79 -0.39
N LEU A 431 -5.45 -25.85 0.38
CA LEU A 431 -4.78 -27.09 0.73
C LEU A 431 -5.70 -28.05 1.53
N GLN A 432 -6.45 -27.53 2.50
CA GLN A 432 -7.46 -28.30 3.24
C GLN A 432 -8.58 -28.81 2.33
N ALA A 433 -9.00 -27.99 1.35
CA ALA A 433 -10.02 -28.40 0.40
C ALA A 433 -9.54 -29.50 -0.56
N ARG A 434 -8.25 -29.50 -0.95
CA ARG A 434 -7.62 -30.55 -1.76
C ARG A 434 -7.34 -31.83 -0.98
N LYS A 435 -7.18 -31.73 0.35
CA LYS A 435 -6.90 -32.86 1.24
C LYS A 435 -7.91 -32.87 2.40
N PRO A 436 -9.09 -33.49 2.24
CA PRO A 436 -10.15 -33.48 3.25
C PRO A 436 -9.73 -34.01 4.64
N GLY A 437 -8.69 -34.86 4.71
CA GLY A 437 -8.11 -35.32 5.98
C GLY A 437 -7.27 -34.26 6.73
N LEU A 438 -6.95 -33.13 6.10
CA LEU A 438 -6.20 -32.02 6.70
C LEU A 438 -7.15 -31.05 7.40
N VAL A 439 -7.28 -31.17 8.71
CA VAL A 439 -8.05 -30.23 9.53
C VAL A 439 -7.11 -29.34 10.34
N ILE A 440 -7.02 -28.07 9.94
CA ILE A 440 -6.29 -27.03 10.66
C ILE A 440 -7.31 -26.22 11.45
N GLN A 441 -7.10 -26.15 12.76
CA GLN A 441 -8.00 -25.44 13.68
C GLN A 441 -8.03 -23.93 13.37
N ALA A 442 -9.21 -23.33 13.49
CA ALA A 442 -9.43 -21.92 13.16
C ALA A 442 -8.57 -20.95 14.01
N ASP A 443 -8.24 -21.33 15.24
CA ASP A 443 -7.36 -20.55 16.13
C ASP A 443 -5.93 -20.45 15.59
N LYS A 444 -5.42 -21.51 14.93
CA LYS A 444 -4.11 -21.50 14.27
C LYS A 444 -4.11 -20.55 13.08
N LEU A 445 -5.16 -20.58 12.25
CA LEU A 445 -5.31 -19.65 11.12
C LEU A 445 -5.45 -18.20 11.59
N ALA A 446 -6.14 -17.96 12.71
CA ALA A 446 -6.26 -16.63 13.29
C ALA A 446 -4.90 -16.00 13.67
N ARG A 447 -3.85 -16.80 13.89
CA ARG A 447 -2.49 -16.31 14.15
C ARG A 447 -1.85 -15.62 12.94
N LEU A 448 -2.33 -15.91 11.73
CA LEU A 448 -1.87 -15.28 10.48
C LEU A 448 -2.55 -13.93 10.22
N LYS A 449 -3.56 -13.57 11.01
CA LYS A 449 -4.31 -12.31 10.89
C LYS A 449 -3.73 -11.19 11.77
N GLY A 450 -4.17 -9.97 11.47
CA GLY A 450 -3.95 -8.80 12.31
C GLY A 450 -2.63 -8.06 12.06
N SER A 451 -2.31 -7.17 13.02
CA SER A 451 -1.30 -6.12 12.90
C SER A 451 0.14 -6.55 13.22
N LYS A 452 0.37 -7.82 13.57
CA LYS A 452 1.72 -8.30 13.87
C LYS A 452 2.56 -8.32 12.59
N GLU A 453 3.81 -7.89 12.71
CA GLU A 453 4.77 -7.80 11.61
C GLU A 453 5.24 -9.18 11.12
N VAL A 454 5.50 -10.10 12.06
CA VAL A 454 5.82 -11.50 11.77
C VAL A 454 4.79 -12.39 12.44
N LYS A 455 4.19 -13.26 11.64
CA LYS A 455 3.11 -14.17 12.04
C LYS A 455 3.48 -15.58 11.63
N GLU A 456 3.56 -16.50 12.58
CA GLU A 456 4.01 -17.89 12.34
C GLU A 456 2.91 -18.88 12.73
N CYS A 457 2.78 -19.96 11.95
CA CYS A 457 1.85 -21.05 12.19
C CYS A 457 2.47 -22.40 11.77
N SER A 458 2.04 -23.49 12.41
CA SER A 458 2.43 -24.84 11.99
C SER A 458 1.27 -25.84 12.01
N PHE A 459 1.32 -26.78 11.08
CA PHE A 459 0.33 -27.84 10.90
C PHE A 459 0.98 -29.10 10.31
N ALA A 460 0.36 -30.27 10.54
CA ALA A 460 0.82 -31.52 9.98
C ALA A 460 0.28 -31.70 8.56
N LEU A 461 1.10 -32.10 7.59
CA LEU A 461 0.71 -32.44 6.22
C LEU A 461 1.39 -33.76 5.86
N ASP A 462 0.61 -34.80 5.56
CA ASP A 462 1.11 -36.15 5.21
C ASP A 462 2.12 -36.75 6.22
N GLY A 463 2.02 -36.36 7.49
CA GLY A 463 2.93 -36.81 8.55
C GLY A 463 4.08 -35.84 8.85
N ASP A 464 4.36 -34.88 7.97
CA ASP A 464 5.40 -33.86 8.15
C ASP A 464 4.87 -32.61 8.86
N SER A 465 5.69 -32.00 9.72
CA SER A 465 5.36 -30.73 10.37
C SER A 465 5.70 -29.56 9.46
N ILE A 466 4.68 -28.97 8.83
CA ILE A 466 4.80 -27.81 7.97
C ILE A 466 4.74 -26.53 8.81
N HIS A 467 5.75 -25.70 8.65
CA HIS A 467 5.89 -24.39 9.29
C HIS A 467 5.77 -23.29 8.25
N VAL A 468 4.94 -22.30 8.52
CA VAL A 468 4.68 -21.19 7.61
C VAL A 468 4.79 -19.85 8.33
N ALA A 469 5.16 -18.81 7.59
CA ALA A 469 5.28 -17.45 8.12
C ALA A 469 4.66 -16.42 7.17
N ALA A 470 4.02 -15.38 7.74
CA ALA A 470 3.60 -14.20 7.03
C ALA A 470 4.33 -12.97 7.58
N ILE A 471 5.02 -12.27 6.70
CA ILE A 471 5.89 -11.14 7.00
C ILE A 471 5.31 -9.87 6.37
N SER A 472 5.20 -8.83 7.17
CA SER A 472 4.66 -7.53 6.82
C SER A 472 5.74 -6.46 6.97
N GLY A 473 6.34 -6.05 5.85
CA GLY A 473 7.45 -5.11 5.81
C GLY A 473 8.75 -5.76 5.32
N LEU A 474 9.51 -5.07 4.47
CA LEU A 474 10.82 -5.55 4.00
C LEU A 474 11.89 -5.53 5.09
N SER A 475 11.91 -4.54 6.00
CA SER A 475 12.83 -4.54 7.14
C SER A 475 12.61 -5.74 8.06
N GLN A 476 11.34 -6.14 8.20
CA GLN A 476 10.95 -7.30 9.00
C GLN A 476 11.33 -8.61 8.31
N PHE A 477 11.29 -8.64 6.97
CA PHE A 477 11.82 -9.75 6.19
C PHE A 477 13.32 -9.96 6.40
N GLU A 478 14.13 -8.90 6.33
CA GLU A 478 15.58 -9.01 6.55
C GLU A 478 15.91 -9.39 8.00
N SER A 479 15.19 -8.84 8.97
CA SER A 479 15.30 -9.22 10.38
C SER A 479 14.94 -10.69 10.61
N TRP A 480 13.83 -11.14 10.03
CA TRP A 480 13.39 -12.53 10.10
C TRP A 480 14.37 -13.49 9.42
N MET A 481 14.93 -13.13 8.27
CA MET A 481 15.94 -13.94 7.57
C MET A 481 17.19 -14.17 8.42
N LYS A 482 17.69 -13.12 9.10
CA LYS A 482 18.83 -13.22 10.04
C LYS A 482 18.49 -14.14 11.21
N GLU A 483 17.31 -13.97 11.81
CA GLU A 483 16.85 -14.82 12.91
C GLU A 483 16.67 -16.29 12.47
N SER A 484 16.00 -16.53 11.34
CA SER A 484 15.71 -17.86 10.83
C SER A 484 16.99 -18.65 10.54
N ARG A 485 18.01 -17.99 9.96
CA ARG A 485 19.33 -18.59 9.71
C ARG A 485 20.06 -18.93 11.01
N SER A 486 20.14 -18.00 11.94
CA SER A 486 20.84 -18.20 13.23
C SER A 486 20.21 -19.28 14.10
N LYS A 487 18.87 -19.37 14.13
CA LYS A 487 18.13 -20.35 14.93
C LYS A 487 17.90 -21.68 14.21
N LYS A 488 18.38 -21.83 12.96
CA LYS A 488 18.09 -22.99 12.09
C LYS A 488 16.59 -23.32 12.04
N LYS A 489 15.73 -22.28 12.01
CA LYS A 489 14.27 -22.47 11.94
C LYS A 489 13.92 -23.14 10.61
N GLN A 490 13.29 -24.31 10.67
CA GLN A 490 12.73 -24.96 9.48
C GLN A 490 11.40 -24.30 9.15
N THR A 491 11.38 -23.43 8.13
CA THR A 491 10.17 -22.80 7.59
C THR A 491 10.03 -23.20 6.13
N HIS A 492 8.83 -23.57 5.70
CA HIS A 492 8.57 -24.18 4.39
C HIS A 492 7.98 -23.17 3.41
N LEU A 493 7.02 -22.34 3.85
CA LEU A 493 6.38 -21.33 3.01
C LEU A 493 6.29 -20.00 3.75
N VAL A 494 6.66 -18.92 3.05
CA VAL A 494 6.72 -17.57 3.60
C VAL A 494 6.00 -16.61 2.67
N GLU A 495 4.95 -15.97 3.17
CA GLU A 495 4.35 -14.80 2.53
C GLU A 495 5.13 -13.55 2.93
N VAL A 496 5.51 -12.72 1.95
CA VAL A 496 6.16 -11.43 2.21
C VAL A 496 5.40 -10.31 1.50
N MET A 497 4.88 -9.38 2.28
CA MET A 497 4.29 -8.14 1.79
C MET A 497 5.26 -7.00 2.06
N ALA A 498 5.65 -6.25 1.02
CA ALA A 498 6.60 -5.15 1.18
C ALA A 498 6.08 -4.05 2.10
N CYS A 499 4.80 -3.70 1.96
CA CYS A 499 4.17 -2.66 2.78
C CYS A 499 3.71 -3.20 4.13
N PRO A 500 3.91 -2.47 5.25
CA PRO A 500 3.34 -2.82 6.55
C PRO A 500 1.83 -2.99 6.47
N TYR A 501 1.23 -3.99 7.13
CA TYR A 501 -0.18 -4.41 7.01
C TYR A 501 -0.58 -5.04 5.65
N GLY A 502 0.27 -5.01 4.63
CA GLY A 502 -0.05 -5.47 3.28
C GLY A 502 -0.77 -4.42 2.44
N CYS A 503 -1.57 -4.87 1.46
CA CYS A 503 -2.16 -4.00 0.43
C CYS A 503 -3.15 -2.95 0.99
N ILE A 504 -3.79 -3.18 2.15
CA ILE A 504 -4.60 -2.17 2.85
C ILE A 504 -3.84 -0.91 3.26
N ASN A 505 -2.51 -0.96 3.27
CA ASN A 505 -1.61 0.17 3.47
C ASN A 505 -0.63 0.33 2.28
N GLY A 506 -1.02 -0.15 1.09
CA GLY A 506 -0.21 -0.05 -0.11
C GLY A 506 0.03 1.41 -0.53
N GLY A 507 1.11 1.65 -1.26
CA GLY A 507 1.50 3.01 -1.66
C GLY A 507 0.46 3.78 -2.46
N GLY A 508 -0.56 3.12 -3.04
CA GLY A 508 -1.67 3.71 -3.80
C GLY A 508 -2.85 4.21 -2.94
N GLN A 509 -2.80 3.98 -1.63
CA GLN A 509 -3.91 4.25 -0.70
C GLN A 509 -4.13 5.73 -0.35
N PRO A 510 -5.26 6.09 0.28
CA PRO A 510 -5.42 7.41 0.89
C PRO A 510 -4.19 7.83 1.72
N VAL A 511 -3.81 9.10 1.60
CA VAL A 511 -2.68 9.71 2.33
C VAL A 511 -3.15 10.20 3.70
N GLY A 512 -2.24 10.26 4.69
CA GLY A 512 -2.56 10.78 6.03
C GLY A 512 -3.39 9.82 6.91
N VAL A 513 -3.33 8.52 6.61
CA VAL A 513 -4.08 7.47 7.33
C VAL A 513 -3.37 7.12 8.63
N SER A 514 -4.11 7.01 9.73
CA SER A 514 -3.56 6.63 11.04
C SER A 514 -3.50 5.11 11.24
N ASP A 515 -2.71 4.63 12.20
CA ASP A 515 -2.68 3.21 12.59
C ASP A 515 -4.06 2.68 13.02
N ARG A 516 -4.90 3.54 13.62
CA ARG A 516 -6.29 3.21 13.96
C ARG A 516 -7.10 2.87 12.72
N ASN A 517 -6.97 3.65 11.65
CA ASN A 517 -7.65 3.36 10.38
C ASN A 517 -7.17 2.02 9.82
N LEU A 518 -5.86 1.73 9.85
CA LEU A 518 -5.32 0.45 9.35
C LEU A 518 -5.86 -0.77 10.10
N LYS A 519 -5.99 -0.68 11.42
CA LYS A 519 -6.64 -1.72 12.24
C LYS A 519 -8.10 -1.95 11.86
N VAL A 520 -8.83 -0.87 11.59
CA VAL A 520 -10.23 -0.96 11.11
C VAL A 520 -10.29 -1.58 9.71
N ARG A 521 -9.38 -1.19 8.80
CA ARG A 521 -9.28 -1.83 7.46
C ARG A 521 -9.01 -3.32 7.57
N SER A 522 -8.10 -3.75 8.44
CA SER A 522 -7.81 -5.18 8.65
C SER A 522 -9.03 -5.94 9.19
N LYS A 523 -9.80 -5.33 10.09
CA LYS A 523 -11.07 -5.90 10.56
C LYS A 523 -12.08 -6.06 9.41
N ALA A 524 -12.19 -5.04 8.55
CA ALA A 524 -13.09 -5.08 7.39
C ALA A 524 -12.72 -6.20 6.39
N VAL A 525 -11.43 -6.54 6.23
CA VAL A 525 -11.04 -7.72 5.43
C VAL A 525 -11.63 -9.01 6.01
N ALA A 526 -11.59 -9.17 7.33
CA ALA A 526 -12.16 -10.34 7.99
C ALA A 526 -13.69 -10.37 7.87
N GLU A 527 -14.35 -9.22 8.00
CA GLU A 527 -15.80 -9.09 7.80
C GLU A 527 -16.20 -9.38 6.35
N MET A 528 -15.41 -8.99 5.35
CA MET A 528 -15.64 -9.35 3.95
C MET A 528 -15.58 -10.87 3.75
N ASP A 529 -14.59 -11.56 4.33
CA ASP A 529 -14.51 -13.02 4.28
C ASP A 529 -15.73 -13.70 4.92
N GLU A 530 -16.36 -13.08 5.93
CA GLU A 530 -17.62 -13.57 6.52
C GLU A 530 -18.85 -13.21 5.69
N LEU A 531 -18.90 -12.06 5.04
CA LEU A 531 -20.06 -11.63 4.23
C LEU A 531 -20.27 -12.51 2.99
N TYR A 532 -19.19 -12.97 2.37
CA TYR A 532 -19.24 -13.90 1.23
C TYR A 532 -19.34 -15.38 1.69
N SER A 533 -19.77 -15.65 2.92
CA SER A 533 -19.93 -17.00 3.51
C SER A 533 -21.12 -17.81 2.99
N GLY A 534 -21.92 -17.28 2.06
CA GLY A 534 -23.13 -17.92 1.53
C GLY A 534 -22.92 -19.18 0.67
N VAL A 535 -21.66 -19.57 0.40
CA VAL A 535 -21.34 -20.80 -0.31
C VAL A 535 -20.38 -21.58 0.57
N GLU A 536 -20.87 -22.65 1.22
CA GLU A 536 -20.03 -23.77 1.64
C GLU A 536 -19.07 -24.10 0.48
N PRO A 537 -17.85 -24.61 0.70
CA PRO A 537 -17.04 -25.17 -0.36
C PRO A 537 -17.69 -26.45 -0.94
N ARG A 538 -18.92 -26.36 -1.47
CA ARG A 538 -19.54 -27.34 -2.34
C ARG A 538 -18.89 -27.17 -3.70
N GLY A 539 -17.68 -27.71 -3.79
CA GLY A 539 -16.75 -27.43 -4.87
C GLY A 539 -15.95 -26.19 -4.57
N SER A 540 -14.95 -26.33 -3.69
CA SER A 540 -13.67 -25.69 -4.00
C SER A 540 -13.42 -25.89 -5.49
N VAL A 541 -12.98 -24.85 -6.20
CA VAL A 541 -12.45 -25.05 -7.53
C VAL A 541 -11.20 -25.90 -7.34
N ILE A 542 -11.36 -27.22 -7.39
CA ILE A 542 -10.36 -28.11 -7.90
C ILE A 542 -10.23 -27.62 -9.33
N VAL A 543 -9.30 -26.70 -9.55
CA VAL A 543 -8.79 -26.45 -10.88
C VAL A 543 -7.80 -27.60 -11.08
N PRO A 544 -8.14 -28.65 -11.85
CA PRO A 544 -7.14 -29.60 -12.28
C PRO A 544 -6.28 -28.87 -13.31
N PHE A 545 -5.23 -28.17 -12.85
CA PHE A 545 -4.24 -27.59 -13.75
C PHE A 545 -2.90 -28.28 -13.54
N ASP A 546 -2.65 -29.27 -14.40
CA ASP A 546 -1.30 -29.61 -14.83
C ASP A 546 -0.80 -28.50 -15.76
N PHE A 547 -0.34 -27.40 -15.19
CA PHE A 547 0.31 -26.34 -15.95
C PHE A 547 1.79 -26.70 -16.15
N GLN A 548 2.13 -27.36 -17.26
CA GLN A 548 3.49 -27.35 -17.78
C GLN A 548 3.65 -26.15 -18.72
N TRP A 549 4.69 -25.35 -18.49
CA TRP A 549 5.11 -24.27 -19.37
C TRP A 549 5.29 -24.81 -20.80
N GLY A 550 4.51 -24.35 -21.78
CA GLY A 550 4.86 -24.56 -23.20
C GLY A 550 3.74 -24.68 -24.23
N GLU A 551 2.47 -24.92 -23.86
CA GLU A 551 1.41 -25.16 -24.87
C GLU A 551 0.20 -24.23 -24.68
N ASN A 552 -0.40 -23.85 -25.81
CA ASN A 552 -1.23 -22.66 -26.04
C ASN A 552 -2.65 -22.66 -25.42
N ASP A 553 -2.98 -23.63 -24.57
CA ASP A 553 -4.39 -23.91 -24.22
C ASP A 553 -4.59 -23.82 -22.70
N LEU A 554 -5.40 -22.86 -22.27
CA LEU A 554 -5.67 -22.58 -20.86
C LEU A 554 -6.92 -23.34 -20.44
N ASN A 555 -6.82 -24.66 -20.20
CA ASN A 555 -7.97 -25.50 -19.87
C ASN A 555 -8.55 -25.26 -18.46
N VAL A 556 -9.38 -24.22 -18.27
CA VAL A 556 -10.02 -23.95 -16.97
C VAL A 556 -11.24 -24.86 -16.82
N GLU A 557 -11.18 -25.85 -15.94
CA GLU A 557 -12.37 -26.60 -15.51
C GLU A 557 -12.97 -26.03 -14.23
N TYR A 558 -14.27 -25.73 -14.24
CA TYR A 558 -15.06 -25.37 -13.06
C TYR A 558 -16.34 -26.22 -13.04
N ALA A 559 -16.61 -26.88 -11.91
CA ALA A 559 -17.74 -27.78 -11.74
C ALA A 559 -17.87 -28.88 -12.83
N GLY A 560 -16.75 -29.44 -13.29
CA GLY A 560 -16.73 -30.50 -14.30
C GLY A 560 -17.04 -30.03 -15.73
N ARG A 561 -16.95 -28.73 -16.01
CA ARG A 561 -17.07 -28.14 -17.35
C ARG A 561 -15.77 -27.45 -17.73
N SER A 562 -15.19 -27.79 -18.88
CA SER A 562 -14.10 -27.03 -19.54
C SER A 562 -14.67 -25.70 -20.04
N ILE A 563 -14.15 -24.59 -19.52
CA ILE A 563 -14.63 -23.22 -19.76
C ILE A 563 -13.76 -22.48 -20.79
N ILE A 564 -12.50 -22.85 -20.88
CA ILE A 564 -11.57 -22.38 -21.90
C ILE A 564 -10.93 -23.66 -22.44
N ARG A 565 -10.96 -23.85 -23.75
CA ARG A 565 -10.03 -24.76 -24.42
C ARG A 565 -8.84 -23.94 -24.83
#